data_AF-A0A958IGJ6-F1
#
_entry.id   AF-A0A958IGJ6-F1
#
_cell.length_a   1.000
_cell.length_b   1.000
_cell.length_c   1.000
_cell.angle_alpha   90.00
_cell.angle_beta   90.00
_cell.angle_gamma   90.00
#
_symmetry.space_group_name_H-M   'P 1'
#
loop_
_entity.id
_entity.type
_entity.pdbx_description
1 polymer ?
#
loop_
_entity_poly.entity_id
_entity_poly.type
_entity_poly.pdbx_seq_one_letter_code
_entity_poly.pdbx_strand_id
1 'polypeptide(L)'
;MKRILFLLFGILLLASCEKKAATPITTGEDSTLDFRAVEKLLVCHNTGSETNPYELIEIAEPAYEIAHMDHGDALPGEAIPEMPGYKFGCNCEVEPEGTTCMPDGKTWTTANLTLEPEGYDEGEDFWWYDNDEAT
;
A
#
# COMPACT_ATOMS: atom_id res chain seq x y z
N MET A 1 38.61 47.65 30.07
CA MET A 1 39.46 46.46 30.26
C MET A 1 38.81 45.51 31.27
N LYS A 2 38.28 44.38 30.82
CA LYS A 2 37.80 43.21 31.62
C LYS A 2 37.55 42.06 30.63
N ARG A 3 38.61 41.48 30.03
CA ARG A 3 39.29 40.23 30.47
C ARG A 3 38.26 39.15 30.83
N ILE A 4 37.82 38.37 29.85
CA ILE A 4 38.37 37.02 29.57
C ILE A 4 38.28 36.17 30.84
N LEU A 5 37.11 35.60 31.12
CA LEU A 5 36.94 34.57 32.15
C LEU A 5 35.65 33.74 31.91
N PHE A 6 35.49 33.14 30.74
CA PHE A 6 34.45 32.12 30.54
C PHE A 6 34.90 30.99 29.58
N LEU A 7 36.19 30.68 29.53
CA LEU A 7 36.75 29.62 28.68
C LEU A 7 37.34 28.42 29.44
N LEU A 8 36.98 28.20 30.72
CA LEU A 8 37.55 27.09 31.52
C LEU A 8 36.52 26.29 32.35
N PHE A 9 35.24 26.25 31.96
CA PHE A 9 34.23 25.44 32.68
C PHE A 9 33.35 24.55 31.78
N GLY A 10 33.78 24.27 30.55
CA GLY A 10 33.02 23.47 29.58
C GLY A 10 33.71 22.19 29.12
N ILE A 11 34.74 21.72 29.83
CA ILE A 11 35.45 20.47 29.52
C ILE A 11 35.46 19.60 30.77
N LEU A 12 34.30 19.03 31.13
CA LEU A 12 34.24 17.83 31.97
C LEU A 12 32.83 17.20 31.97
N LEU A 13 32.46 16.53 30.87
CA LEU A 13 31.43 15.49 30.92
C LEU A 13 31.76 14.41 29.88
N LEU A 14 32.92 13.79 30.11
CA LEU A 14 33.22 12.46 29.61
C LEU A 14 32.44 11.42 30.44
N ALA A 15 31.93 10.43 29.73
CA ALA A 15 31.59 9.08 30.19
C ALA A 15 30.27 8.86 30.96
N SER A 16 29.23 8.52 30.20
CA SER A 16 28.45 7.30 30.49
C SER A 16 27.96 6.70 29.17
N CYS A 17 28.81 5.86 28.56
CA CYS A 17 28.33 4.89 27.59
C CYS A 17 28.10 3.59 28.38
N GLU A 18 26.89 3.40 28.89
CA GLU A 18 26.48 2.12 29.46
C GLU A 18 26.45 1.09 28.34
N LYS A 19 27.51 0.28 28.27
CA LYS A 19 27.52 -0.96 27.49
C LYS A 19 26.57 -1.93 28.19
N LYS A 20 25.29 -1.90 27.79
CA LYS A 20 24.34 -2.94 28.18
C LYS A 20 24.83 -4.24 27.54
N ALA A 21 25.23 -5.20 28.38
CA ALA A 21 25.63 -6.52 27.92
C ALA A 21 24.44 -7.15 27.19
N ALA A 22 24.67 -7.58 25.94
CA ALA A 22 23.68 -8.29 25.16
C ALA A 22 23.39 -9.63 25.86
N THR A 23 22.15 -9.80 26.27
CA THR A 23 21.63 -11.09 26.74
C THR A 23 21.76 -12.09 25.58
N PRO A 24 22.37 -13.26 25.77
CA PRO A 24 22.37 -14.30 24.76
C PRO A 24 20.92 -14.77 24.55
N ILE A 25 20.37 -14.48 23.38
CA ILE A 25 19.07 -15.00 22.94
C ILE A 25 19.20 -16.51 22.86
N THR A 26 18.43 -17.19 23.69
CA THR A 26 18.27 -18.62 23.68
C THR A 26 17.54 -18.97 22.38
N THR A 27 18.17 -19.80 21.55
CA THR A 27 17.54 -20.42 20.38
C THR A 27 16.43 -21.34 20.85
N GLY A 28 15.26 -20.76 21.14
CA GLY A 28 13.99 -21.44 21.16
C GLY A 28 13.40 -21.32 19.76
N GLU A 29 12.88 -22.43 19.26
CA GLU A 29 12.12 -22.52 18.02
C GLU A 29 10.86 -21.64 18.14
N ASP A 30 10.98 -20.36 17.77
CA ASP A 30 9.84 -19.51 17.49
C ASP A 30 10.16 -18.65 16.27
N SER A 31 9.56 -19.02 15.16
CA SER A 31 9.69 -18.36 13.86
C SER A 31 8.92 -17.03 13.81
N THR A 32 8.92 -16.24 14.89
CA THR A 32 8.41 -14.86 14.89
C THR A 32 9.54 -13.89 14.60
N LEU A 33 10.13 -14.00 13.40
CA LEU A 33 10.63 -12.79 12.77
C LEU A 33 9.39 -12.03 12.28
N ASP A 34 8.73 -11.32 13.21
CA ASP A 34 7.66 -10.34 12.94
C ASP A 34 8.27 -9.11 12.24
N PHE A 35 8.76 -9.33 11.02
CA PHE A 35 8.73 -8.33 9.96
C PHE A 35 7.28 -8.27 9.51
N ARG A 36 6.47 -7.58 10.31
CA ARG A 36 5.06 -7.22 10.06
C ARG A 36 4.82 -7.17 8.56
N ALA A 37 4.05 -8.10 8.02
CA ALA A 37 3.63 -8.04 6.63
C ALA A 37 2.90 -6.71 6.46
N VAL A 38 3.58 -5.72 5.88
CA VAL A 38 2.98 -4.42 5.61
C VAL A 38 2.12 -4.62 4.37
N GLU A 39 0.83 -4.34 4.51
CA GLU A 39 -0.10 -4.39 3.38
C GLU A 39 0.39 -3.46 2.28
N LYS A 40 0.12 -3.85 1.04
CA LYS A 40 0.54 -3.11 -0.14
C LYS A 40 -0.66 -2.69 -0.95
N LEU A 41 -0.56 -1.52 -1.55
CA LEU A 41 -1.59 -0.93 -2.40
C LEU A 41 -1.02 -0.62 -3.77
N LEU A 42 -1.87 -0.79 -4.78
CA LEU A 42 -1.66 -0.25 -6.11
C LEU A 42 -2.17 1.19 -6.14
N VAL A 43 -1.34 2.11 -6.60
CA VAL A 43 -1.68 3.54 -6.71
C VAL A 43 -1.33 4.07 -8.09
N CYS A 44 -2.13 5.03 -8.57
CA CYS A 44 -1.84 5.84 -9.73
C CYS A 44 -0.98 7.03 -9.29
N HIS A 45 0.32 6.89 -9.52
CA HIS A 45 1.33 7.84 -9.10
C HIS A 45 1.42 9.03 -10.06
N ASN A 46 1.26 10.24 -9.54
CA ASN A 46 1.45 11.46 -10.32
C ASN A 46 2.94 11.69 -10.57
N THR A 47 3.37 11.50 -11.82
CA THR A 47 4.78 11.60 -12.20
C THR A 47 5.22 13.04 -12.51
N GLY A 48 4.26 13.96 -12.69
CA GLY A 48 4.51 15.32 -13.19
C GLY A 48 4.95 15.39 -14.67
N SER A 49 4.91 14.28 -15.41
CA SER A 49 5.23 14.24 -16.84
C SER A 49 4.04 14.64 -17.70
N GLU A 50 4.25 15.52 -18.69
CA GLU A 50 3.22 15.87 -19.68
C GLU A 50 2.81 14.67 -20.57
N THR A 51 3.73 13.72 -20.80
CA THR A 51 3.51 12.59 -21.72
C THR A 51 3.17 11.29 -21.01
N ASN A 52 3.39 11.20 -19.70
CA ASN A 52 3.05 10.04 -18.88
C ASN A 52 2.61 10.49 -17.47
N PRO A 53 1.49 11.20 -17.34
CA PRO A 53 1.13 11.89 -16.10
C PRO A 53 0.90 10.95 -14.92
N TYR A 54 0.50 9.70 -15.17
CA TYR A 54 0.21 8.70 -14.15
C TYR A 54 0.86 7.35 -14.46
N GLU A 55 1.47 6.74 -13.44
CA GLU A 55 2.05 5.40 -13.52
C GLU A 55 1.51 4.52 -12.38
N LEU A 56 1.16 3.27 -12.70
CA LEU A 56 0.72 2.30 -11.71
C LEU A 56 1.94 1.77 -10.94
N ILE A 57 2.00 2.03 -9.64
CA ILE A 57 3.05 1.53 -8.76
C ILE A 57 2.47 0.78 -7.56
N GLU A 58 3.27 -0.10 -6.96
CA GLU A 58 2.92 -0.79 -5.72
C GLU A 58 3.69 -0.17 -4.55
N ILE A 59 2.97 0.33 -3.55
CA ILE A 59 3.53 0.94 -2.34
C ILE A 59 3.05 0.23 -1.09
N ALA A 60 3.74 0.46 0.03
CA ALA A 60 3.23 0.06 1.34
C ALA A 60 2.03 0.95 1.71
N GLU A 61 0.95 0.36 2.23
CA GLU A 61 -0.27 1.08 2.63
C GLU A 61 0.02 2.31 3.52
N PRO A 62 0.89 2.26 4.53
CA PRO A 62 1.17 3.44 5.37
C PRO A 62 1.79 4.62 4.61
N ALA A 63 2.39 4.38 3.44
CA ALA A 63 2.96 5.45 2.62
C ALA A 63 1.87 6.22 1.85
N TYR A 64 0.70 5.62 1.62
CA TYR A 64 -0.36 6.23 0.84
C TYR A 64 -0.87 7.52 1.47
N GLU A 65 -1.39 7.40 2.69
CA GLU A 65 -1.99 8.50 3.46
C GLU A 65 -0.96 9.55 3.92
N ILE A 66 0.30 9.18 4.11
CA ILE A 66 1.33 10.06 4.69
C ILE A 66 2.08 10.88 3.65
N ALA A 67 2.15 10.43 2.39
CA ALA A 67 2.99 11.07 1.38
C ALA A 67 2.35 11.09 0.00
N HIS A 68 1.80 9.96 -0.46
CA HIS A 68 1.38 9.84 -1.85
C HIS A 68 0.11 10.66 -2.14
N MET A 69 -0.86 10.70 -1.23
CA MET A 69 -2.03 11.58 -1.38
C MET A 69 -1.64 13.06 -1.48
N ASP A 70 -0.68 13.51 -0.68
CA ASP A 70 -0.19 14.90 -0.68
C ASP A 70 0.54 15.27 -1.98
N HIS A 71 1.01 14.27 -2.74
CA HIS A 71 1.65 14.45 -4.04
C HIS A 71 0.68 14.26 -5.22
N GLY A 72 -0.60 14.05 -4.96
CA GLY A 72 -1.64 13.92 -5.98
C GLY A 72 -1.76 12.51 -6.56
N ASP A 73 -1.30 11.50 -5.82
CA ASP A 73 -1.58 10.11 -6.16
C ASP A 73 -3.01 9.72 -5.76
N ALA A 74 -3.56 8.76 -6.48
CA ALA A 74 -4.91 8.28 -6.25
C ALA A 74 -4.98 6.75 -6.38
N LEU A 75 -6.00 6.14 -5.81
CA LEU A 75 -6.28 4.72 -6.03
C LEU A 75 -6.93 4.51 -7.41
N PRO A 76 -6.67 3.38 -8.08
CA PRO A 76 -7.45 2.98 -9.24
C PRO A 76 -8.95 2.99 -8.93
N GLY A 77 -9.73 3.63 -9.80
CA GLY A 77 -11.17 3.81 -9.65
C GLY A 77 -11.59 5.13 -9.01
N GLU A 78 -10.67 5.91 -8.43
CA GLU A 78 -10.97 7.24 -7.87
C GLU A 78 -11.09 8.31 -8.95
N ALA A 79 -11.88 9.34 -8.67
CA ALA A 79 -12.08 10.47 -9.56
C ALA A 79 -10.76 11.21 -9.81
N ILE A 80 -10.55 11.65 -11.05
CA ILE A 80 -9.37 12.43 -11.40
C ILE A 80 -9.61 13.88 -10.98
N PRO A 81 -8.75 14.46 -10.12
CA PRO A 81 -8.84 15.87 -9.78
C PRO A 81 -8.80 16.71 -11.05
N GLU A 82 -9.68 17.70 -11.17
CA GLU A 82 -9.77 18.62 -12.33
C GLU A 82 -10.43 18.03 -13.60
N MET A 83 -10.85 16.77 -13.60
CA MET A 83 -11.61 16.15 -14.70
C MET A 83 -12.96 15.57 -14.23
N PRO A 84 -14.00 16.42 -14.04
CA PRO A 84 -15.33 15.95 -13.66
C PRO A 84 -15.89 14.93 -14.66
N GLY A 85 -16.45 13.82 -14.19
CA GLY A 85 -16.95 12.76 -15.05
C GLY A 85 -15.89 11.72 -15.44
N TYR A 86 -14.67 11.82 -14.91
CA TYR A 86 -13.58 10.89 -15.17
C TYR A 86 -12.93 10.36 -13.89
N LYS A 87 -12.32 9.19 -14.01
CA LYS A 87 -11.64 8.48 -12.95
C LYS A 87 -10.44 7.69 -13.47
N PHE A 88 -9.58 7.25 -12.56
CA PHE A 88 -8.50 6.34 -12.90
C PHE A 88 -9.05 4.94 -13.21
N GLY A 89 -8.65 4.38 -14.35
CA GLY A 89 -8.82 2.97 -14.67
C GLY A 89 -7.82 2.09 -13.91
N CYS A 90 -7.85 0.79 -14.19
CA CYS A 90 -7.08 -0.20 -13.39
C CYS A 90 -5.58 -0.15 -13.67
N ASN A 91 -5.23 0.46 -14.80
CA ASN A 91 -3.88 0.72 -15.27
C ASN A 91 -3.52 2.22 -15.21
N CYS A 92 -4.32 3.03 -14.49
CA CYS A 92 -4.15 4.48 -14.38
C CYS A 92 -4.38 5.27 -15.68
N GLU A 93 -5.02 4.65 -16.68
CA GLU A 93 -5.58 5.38 -17.81
C GLU A 93 -6.81 6.19 -17.38
N VAL A 94 -7.08 7.28 -18.09
CA VAL A 94 -8.24 8.13 -17.83
C VAL A 94 -9.50 7.48 -18.41
N GLU A 95 -10.45 7.14 -17.55
CA GLU A 95 -11.71 6.50 -17.93
C GLU A 95 -12.93 7.36 -17.55
N PRO A 96 -14.04 7.28 -18.29
CA PRO A 96 -15.28 7.92 -17.87
C PRO A 96 -15.84 7.26 -16.59
N GLU A 97 -16.56 8.04 -15.79
CA GLU A 97 -17.32 7.53 -14.65
C GLU A 97 -18.31 6.43 -15.10
N GLY A 98 -18.34 5.32 -14.35
CA GLY A 98 -19.17 4.13 -14.66
C GLY A 98 -18.39 2.89 -15.11
N THR A 99 -17.11 3.03 -15.48
CA THR A 99 -16.24 1.87 -15.71
C THR A 99 -15.90 1.20 -14.37
N THR A 100 -15.89 -0.12 -14.25
CA THR A 100 -15.52 -0.81 -13.00
C THR A 100 -14.19 -1.51 -13.18
N CYS A 101 -13.32 -1.37 -12.17
CA CYS A 101 -12.10 -2.15 -12.07
C CYS A 101 -12.34 -3.48 -11.39
N MET A 102 -12.04 -4.55 -12.11
CA MET A 102 -12.01 -5.88 -11.51
C MET A 102 -10.63 -6.15 -10.90
N PRO A 103 -10.55 -6.96 -9.83
CA PRO A 103 -9.29 -7.32 -9.17
C PRO A 103 -8.30 -8.08 -10.06
N ASP A 104 -8.71 -8.52 -11.26
CA ASP A 104 -7.85 -9.15 -12.26
C ASP A 104 -7.19 -8.14 -13.22
N GLY A 105 -7.38 -6.83 -13.01
CA GLY A 105 -6.82 -5.77 -13.84
C GLY A 105 -7.57 -5.53 -15.15
N LYS A 106 -8.75 -6.13 -15.35
CA LYS A 106 -9.60 -5.86 -16.52
C LYS A 106 -10.60 -4.73 -16.25
N THR A 107 -10.80 -3.88 -17.24
CA THR A 107 -11.78 -2.78 -17.21
C THR A 107 -13.08 -3.21 -17.88
N TRP A 108 -14.22 -2.93 -17.25
CA TRP A 108 -15.55 -3.13 -17.85
C TRP A 108 -16.31 -1.82 -17.82
N THR A 109 -16.76 -1.33 -18.99
CA THR A 109 -17.62 -0.15 -19.06
C THR A 109 -19.08 -0.55 -18.87
N THR A 110 -19.85 0.21 -18.10
CA THR A 110 -21.32 0.00 -18.01
C THR A 110 -22.03 0.19 -19.35
N ALA A 111 -21.38 0.83 -20.33
CA ALA A 111 -21.88 0.93 -21.71
C ALA A 111 -21.86 -0.43 -22.45
N ASN A 112 -21.04 -1.39 -22.04
CA ASN A 112 -21.05 -2.76 -22.56
C ASN A 112 -22.04 -3.67 -21.82
N LEU A 113 -22.81 -3.13 -20.87
CA LEU A 113 -23.91 -3.81 -20.21
C LEU A 113 -25.21 -3.72 -21.03
N THR A 114 -25.15 -3.87 -22.35
CA THR A 114 -26.25 -4.56 -23.03
C THR A 114 -26.12 -6.02 -22.64
N LEU A 115 -26.80 -6.39 -21.54
CA LEU A 115 -27.00 -7.78 -21.12
C LEU A 115 -27.73 -8.53 -22.24
N GLU A 116 -27.00 -9.00 -23.23
CA GLU A 116 -27.30 -10.29 -23.84
C GLU A 116 -26.77 -11.33 -22.82
N PRO A 117 -27.64 -12.14 -22.19
CA PRO A 117 -27.25 -13.05 -21.12
C PRO A 117 -26.51 -14.26 -21.70
N GLU A 118 -25.22 -14.11 -21.97
CA GLU A 118 -24.34 -15.24 -22.28
C GLU A 118 -23.79 -15.81 -20.96
N GLY A 119 -24.53 -16.77 -20.41
CA GLY A 119 -23.99 -17.91 -19.64
C GLY A 119 -23.26 -17.61 -18.31
N TYR A 120 -24.02 -17.44 -17.23
CA TYR A 120 -23.55 -17.83 -15.90
C TYR A 120 -23.62 -19.36 -15.81
N ASP A 121 -22.46 -20.01 -15.75
CA ASP A 121 -22.33 -21.48 -15.67
C ASP A 121 -22.50 -21.92 -14.21
N GLU A 122 -23.71 -22.34 -13.85
CA GLU A 122 -24.02 -22.96 -12.57
C GLU A 122 -23.74 -24.46 -12.63
N GLY A 123 -22.48 -24.87 -12.48
CA GLY A 123 -22.06 -26.26 -12.33
C GLY A 123 -20.57 -26.32 -11.98
N GLU A 124 -20.06 -27.11 -11.06
CA GLU A 124 -20.56 -28.27 -10.32
C GLU A 124 -19.70 -28.36 -9.03
N ASP A 125 -20.23 -29.06 -8.01
CA ASP A 125 -19.45 -29.81 -7.00
C ASP A 125 -18.80 -29.09 -5.80
N PHE A 126 -19.68 -28.59 -4.93
CA PHE A 126 -19.40 -28.44 -3.51
C PHE A 126 -19.45 -29.81 -2.82
N TRP A 127 -18.31 -30.50 -2.72
CA TRP A 127 -18.19 -31.74 -1.93
C TRP A 127 -18.06 -31.39 -0.43
N TRP A 128 -19.14 -31.51 0.34
CA TRP A 128 -19.05 -31.74 1.77
C TRP A 128 -18.55 -33.18 1.99
N TYR A 129 -17.38 -33.34 2.59
CA TYR A 129 -16.98 -34.64 3.14
C TYR A 129 -17.67 -34.79 4.51
N ASP A 130 -18.66 -35.67 4.56
CA ASP A 130 -19.28 -36.14 5.80
C ASP A 130 -18.24 -36.89 6.65
N ASN A 131 -18.24 -36.57 7.94
CA ASN A 131 -17.29 -37.06 8.92
C ASN A 131 -18.00 -38.09 9.80
N ASP A 132 -18.28 -39.27 9.25
CA ASP A 132 -18.94 -40.38 9.93
C ASP A 132 -18.06 -41.63 9.90
N GLU A 133 -17.10 -41.74 10.83
CA GLU A 133 -16.69 -43.05 11.38
C GLU A 133 -16.31 -42.88 12.86
N ALA A 134 -17.32 -43.01 13.72
CA ALA A 134 -17.16 -43.34 15.13
C ALA A 134 -17.88 -44.67 15.40
N THR A 135 -17.13 -45.77 15.43
CA THR A 135 -17.52 -47.02 16.09
C THR A 135 -16.30 -47.66 16.74
#